data_AF-A0A4Q3CQ48-F1
#
_entry.id   AF-A0A4Q3CQ48-F1
#
_cell.length_a   1.000
_cell.length_b   1.000
_cell.length_c   1.000
_cell.angle_alpha   90.00
_cell.angle_beta   90.00
_cell.angle_gamma   90.00
#
_symmetry.space_group_name_H-M   'P 1'
#
loop_
_entity.id
_entity.type
_entity.pdbx_description
1 polymer ?
#
loop_
_entity_poly.entity_id
_entity_poly.type
_entity_poly.pdbx_seq_one_letter_code
_entity_poly.pdbx_strand_id
1 'polypeptide(L)'
;MDRLVALLRPELADVEKLLAERAASPVATIPDLSGYLIAAGGKRLRPVLTLAAARAVGGHGGDAVCKLATAVEFIHTATLL
;
A
#
# COMPACT_ATOMS: atom_id res chain seq x y z
N MET A 1 -5.92 13.05 9.89
CA MET A 1 -5.57 11.76 9.26
C MET A 1 -6.83 11.03 8.82
N ASP A 2 -7.77 10.80 9.74
CA ASP A 2 -8.99 10.00 9.48
C ASP A 2 -9.85 10.50 8.32
N ARG A 3 -10.00 11.82 8.15
CA ARG A 3 -10.71 12.41 6.99
C ARG A 3 -10.05 12.08 5.65
N LEU A 4 -8.72 12.09 5.60
CA LEU A 4 -7.98 11.78 4.37
C LEU A 4 -8.06 10.28 4.06
N VAL A 5 -7.91 9.43 5.07
CA VAL A 5 -8.09 7.97 4.94
C VAL A 5 -9.52 7.65 4.48
N ALA A 6 -10.53 8.33 5.03
CA ALA A 6 -11.92 8.14 4.61
C ALA A 6 -12.14 8.50 3.14
N LEU A 7 -11.53 9.60 2.67
CA LEU A 7 -11.61 10.05 1.27
C LEU A 7 -10.96 9.07 0.28
N LEU A 8 -9.90 8.40 0.72
CA LEU A 8 -9.07 7.49 -0.08
C LEU A 8 -9.40 6.01 0.15
N ARG A 9 -10.46 5.71 0.92
CA ARG A 9 -10.83 4.34 1.31
C ARG A 9 -10.96 3.37 0.12
N PRO A 10 -11.57 3.74 -1.03
CA PRO A 10 -11.66 2.84 -2.18
C PRO A 10 -10.28 2.44 -2.69
N GLU A 11 -9.40 3.41 -2.97
CA GLU A 11 -8.06 3.14 -3.46
C GLU A 11 -7.18 2.42 -2.44
N LEU A 12 -7.34 2.73 -1.15
CA LEU A 12 -6.61 2.03 -0.11
C LEU A 12 -7.00 0.55 -0.07
N ALA A 13 -8.26 0.19 -0.33
CA ALA A 13 -8.66 -1.21 -0.45
C ALA A 13 -7.98 -1.91 -1.63
N ASP A 14 -7.83 -1.22 -2.77
CA ASP A 14 -7.10 -1.74 -3.93
C ASP A 14 -5.61 -1.89 -3.64
N VAL A 15 -5.01 -0.95 -2.90
CA VAL A 15 -3.61 -1.06 -2.45
C VAL A 15 -3.41 -2.24 -1.50
N GLU A 16 -4.30 -2.46 -0.52
CA GLU A 16 -4.21 -3.62 0.38
C GLU A 16 -4.33 -4.94 -0.40
N LYS A 17 -5.23 -4.99 -1.39
CA LYS A 17 -5.37 -6.15 -2.27
C LYS A 17 -4.09 -6.40 -3.07
N LEU A 18 -3.52 -5.37 -3.68
CA LEU A 18 -2.26 -5.47 -4.43
C LEU A 18 -1.08 -5.87 -3.53
N LEU A 19 -1.00 -5.35 -2.31
CA LEU A 19 0.01 -5.75 -1.34
C LEU A 19 -0.08 -7.26 -1.05
N ALA A 20 -1.28 -7.77 -0.76
CA ALA A 20 -1.49 -9.19 -0.49
C ALA A 20 -1.17 -10.07 -1.71
N GLU A 21 -1.65 -9.69 -2.90
CA GLU A 21 -1.41 -10.43 -4.15
C GLU A 21 0.09 -10.49 -4.50
N ARG A 22 0.83 -9.40 -4.29
CA ARG A 22 2.25 -9.29 -4.65
C ARG A 22 3.19 -9.86 -3.60
N ALA A 23 2.71 -10.02 -2.38
CA ALA A 23 3.46 -10.67 -1.30
C ALA A 23 3.32 -12.21 -1.32
N ALA A 24 2.44 -12.76 -2.17
CA ALA A 24 2.32 -14.19 -2.37
C ALA A 24 3.54 -14.76 -3.11
N SER A 25 4.13 -15.83 -2.57
CA SER A 25 5.28 -16.50 -3.18
C SER A 25 5.21 -18.01 -2.96
N PRO A 26 5.61 -18.83 -3.97
CA PRO A 26 5.69 -20.29 -3.82
C PRO A 26 6.86 -20.74 -2.92
N VAL A 27 7.78 -19.83 -2.57
CA VAL A 27 8.91 -20.11 -1.68
C VAL A 27 8.49 -19.83 -0.24
N ALA A 28 8.45 -20.88 0.60
CA ALA A 28 7.87 -20.84 1.94
C ALA A 28 8.48 -19.80 2.91
N THR A 29 9.73 -19.35 2.70
CA THR A 29 10.40 -18.32 3.52
C THR A 29 10.00 -16.88 3.16
N ILE A 30 9.36 -16.65 2.01
CA ILE A 30 8.94 -15.31 1.58
C ILE A 30 7.62 -14.86 2.24
N PRO A 31 6.62 -15.74 2.47
CA PRO A 31 5.42 -15.43 3.26
C PRO A 31 5.69 -14.90 4.68
N ASP A 32 6.82 -15.25 5.31
CA ASP A 32 7.20 -14.71 6.63
C ASP A 32 7.46 -13.19 6.56
N LEU A 33 7.93 -12.69 5.41
CA LEU A 33 8.03 -11.26 5.08
C LEU A 33 6.65 -10.60 4.98
N SER A 34 5.69 -11.32 4.42
CA SER A 34 4.29 -10.90 4.26
C SER A 34 3.57 -10.81 5.61
N GLY A 35 3.99 -11.62 6.59
CA GLY A 35 3.55 -11.52 7.98
C GLY A 35 3.84 -10.14 8.59
N TYR A 36 4.97 -9.52 8.28
CA TYR A 36 5.29 -8.15 8.73
C TYR A 36 4.41 -7.09 8.04
N LEU A 37 4.07 -7.26 6.74
CA LEU A 37 3.16 -6.35 6.03
C LEU A 37 1.76 -6.29 6.66
N ILE A 38 1.28 -7.45 7.12
CA ILE A 38 -0.04 -7.63 7.73
C ILE A 38 -0.01 -7.22 9.22
N ALA A 39 1.01 -7.66 9.96
CA ALA A 39 1.13 -7.42 11.39
C ALA A 39 1.54 -5.99 11.76
N ALA A 40 2.23 -5.27 10.87
CA ALA A 40 2.68 -3.90 11.15
C ALA A 40 1.53 -2.91 11.36
N GLY A 41 0.29 -3.24 10.96
CA GLY A 41 -0.93 -2.50 11.37
C GLY A 41 -0.82 -0.98 11.22
N GLY A 42 0.00 -0.52 10.27
CA GLY A 42 0.43 0.87 10.21
C GLY A 42 -0.73 1.73 9.76
N LYS A 43 -0.69 3.03 10.07
CA LYS A 43 -1.64 4.04 9.56
C LYS A 43 -1.63 4.20 8.02
N ARG A 44 -0.93 3.30 7.30
CA ARG A 44 -0.65 3.30 5.85
C ARG A 44 -0.30 4.68 5.34
N LEU A 45 0.53 5.39 6.10
CA LEU A 45 0.85 6.79 5.85
C LEU A 45 1.45 6.99 4.45
N ARG A 46 2.31 6.07 4.00
CA ARG A 46 2.94 6.15 2.68
C ARG A 46 1.92 5.95 1.55
N PRO A 47 1.11 4.88 1.51
CA PRO A 47 0.00 4.77 0.56
C PRO A 47 -0.93 5.99 0.56
N VAL A 48 -1.33 6.45 1.75
CA VAL A 48 -2.21 7.63 1.91
C VAL A 48 -1.59 8.86 1.27
N LEU A 49 -0.31 9.14 1.51
CA LEU A 49 0.38 10.30 0.94
C LEU A 49 0.54 10.18 -0.58
N THR A 50 0.90 9.00 -1.10
CA THR A 50 1.02 8.79 -2.55
C THR A 50 -0.31 9.00 -3.27
N LEU A 51 -1.40 8.43 -2.74
CA LEU A 51 -2.74 8.58 -3.28
C LEU A 51 -3.25 10.03 -3.18
N ALA A 52 -3.02 10.68 -2.03
CA ALA A 52 -3.39 12.09 -1.82
C ALA A 52 -2.64 13.02 -2.77
N ALA A 53 -1.34 12.79 -2.97
CA ALA A 53 -0.51 13.58 -3.89
C ALA A 53 -1.00 13.44 -5.34
N ALA A 54 -1.33 12.22 -5.78
CA ALA A 54 -1.90 11.99 -7.10
C ALA A 54 -3.23 12.74 -7.28
N ARG A 55 -4.13 12.68 -6.29
CA ARG A 55 -5.40 13.44 -6.31
C ARG A 55 -5.19 14.94 -6.32
N ALA A 56 -4.22 15.46 -5.57
CA ALA A 56 -3.94 16.89 -5.47
C ALA A 56 -3.51 17.50 -6.81
N VAL A 57 -2.89 16.71 -7.70
CA VAL A 57 -2.46 17.16 -9.04
C VAL A 57 -3.47 16.81 -10.15
N GLY A 58 -4.70 16.42 -9.78
CA GLY A 58 -5.76 16.05 -10.73
C GLY A 58 -5.67 14.63 -11.29
N GLY A 59 -4.71 13.83 -10.80
CA GLY A 59 -4.68 12.40 -11.03
C GLY A 59 -5.80 11.70 -10.26
N HIS A 60 -6.37 10.63 -10.82
CA HIS A 60 -7.41 9.85 -10.15
C HIS A 60 -6.81 8.55 -9.63
N GLY A 61 -7.47 7.95 -8.64
CA GLY A 61 -7.13 6.68 -8.01
C GLY A 61 -7.23 5.45 -8.92
N GLY A 62 -6.67 5.53 -10.12
CA GLY A 62 -6.61 4.44 -11.06
C GLY A 62 -5.50 3.44 -10.74
N ASP A 63 -5.55 2.31 -11.42
CA ASP A 63 -4.64 1.16 -11.28
C ASP A 63 -3.15 1.54 -11.20
N ALA A 64 -2.70 2.49 -12.03
CA ALA A 64 -1.31 2.95 -12.02
C ALA A 64 -0.89 3.61 -10.68
N VAL A 65 -1.77 4.43 -10.08
CA VAL A 65 -1.49 5.11 -8.81
C VAL A 65 -1.53 4.12 -7.65
N CYS A 66 -2.48 3.18 -7.65
CA CYS A 66 -2.56 2.11 -6.65
C CYS A 66 -1.32 1.21 -6.70
N LYS A 67 -0.83 0.87 -7.90
CA LYS A 67 0.45 0.15 -8.09
C LYS A 67 1.64 0.93 -7.57
N LEU A 68 1.69 2.25 -7.80
CA LEU A 68 2.76 3.10 -7.27
C LEU A 68 2.73 3.14 -5.73
N ALA A 69 1.56 3.38 -5.13
CA ALA A 69 1.39 3.38 -3.68
C ALA A 69 1.80 2.03 -3.05
N THR A 70 1.44 0.92 -3.72
CA THR A 70 1.85 -0.43 -3.32
C THR A 70 3.37 -0.60 -3.39
N ALA A 71 4.02 -0.16 -4.47
CA ALA A 71 5.47 -0.26 -4.63
C ALA A 71 6.22 0.56 -3.56
N VAL A 72 5.75 1.76 -3.23
CA VAL A 72 6.34 2.60 -2.17
C VAL A 72 6.27 1.90 -0.81
N GLU A 73 5.14 1.26 -0.48
CA GLU A 73 4.99 0.53 0.78
C GLU A 73 5.85 -0.75 0.82
N PHE A 74 6.02 -1.44 -0.31
CA PHE A 74 6.97 -2.56 -0.41
C PHE A 74 8.42 -2.12 -0.16
N ILE A 75 8.87 -1.02 -0.79
CA ILE A 75 10.22 -0.48 -0.57
C ILE A 75 10.42 -0.12 0.90
N HIS A 76 9.44 0.53 1.52
CA HIS A 76 9.50 0.83 2.94
C HIS A 76 9.63 -0.44 3.79
N THR A 77 8.79 -1.44 3.52
CA THR A 77 8.81 -2.68 4.29
C THR A 77 10.15 -3.39 4.14
N ALA A 78 10.71 -3.42 2.94
CA ALA A 78 12.05 -3.95 2.68
C ALA A 78 13.14 -3.24 3.49
N THR A 79 13.01 -1.94 3.77
CA THR A 79 13.97 -1.20 4.61
C THR A 79 13.81 -1.41 6.12
N LEU A 80 12.71 -2.02 6.57
CA LEU A 80 12.49 -2.33 7.99
C LEU A 80 13.02 -3.71 8.39
N LEU A 81 13.37 -4.53 7.40
CA LEU A 81 13.89 -5.89 7.53
C LEU A 81 15.42 -5.87 7.48
#